data_AF-G4FNS7-F1
#
_entry.id   AF-G4FNS7-F1
#
_cell.length_a   1.000
_cell.length_b   1.000
_cell.length_c   1.000
_cell.angle_alpha   90.00
_cell.angle_beta   90.00
_cell.angle_gamma   90.00
#
_symmetry.space_group_name_H-M   'P 1'
#
loop_
_entity.id
_entity.type
_entity.pdbx_description
1 polymer ?
#
loop_
_entity_poly.entity_id
_entity_poly.type
_entity_poly.pdbx_seq_one_letter_code
_entity_poly.pdbx_strand_id
1 'polypeptide(L)'
;METTIWTFSLSVPFAEWAAIYDSEDVSKMHKAVGLTSLFRGVSKSDPSKICAIQQGPVGVAQKIFDDNKEMIRGSGHIIESTVISTYAEE
;
A
#
# COMPACT_ATOMS: atom_id res chain seq x y z
N MET A 1 6.72 2.05 -16.54
CA MET A 1 6.08 1.56 -15.30
C MET A 1 7.03 1.82 -14.15
N GLU A 2 6.51 1.86 -12.94
CA GLU A 2 7.34 1.90 -11.73
C GLU A 2 6.88 0.83 -10.74
N THR A 3 7.82 0.40 -9.91
CA THR A 3 7.59 -0.43 -8.73
C THR A 3 7.80 0.45 -7.50
N THR A 4 6.83 0.47 -6.60
CA THR A 4 6.88 1.22 -5.35
C THR A 4 6.92 0.25 -4.17
N ILE A 5 7.81 0.50 -3.23
CA ILE A 5 7.92 -0.22 -1.95
C ILE A 5 7.49 0.73 -0.86
N TRP A 6 6.45 0.34 -0.13
CA TRP A 6 5.83 1.10 0.94
C TRP A 6 6.13 0.42 2.26
N THR A 7 6.72 1.15 3.20
CA THR A 7 6.85 0.71 4.58
C THR A 7 6.11 1.64 5.52
N PHE A 8 5.29 1.09 6.40
CA PHE A 8 4.43 1.87 7.30
C PHE A 8 4.04 1.02 8.51
N SER A 9 3.51 1.67 9.54
CA SER A 9 3.00 1.03 10.75
C SER A 9 1.48 0.92 10.73
N LEU A 10 0.93 -0.08 11.43
CA LEU A 10 -0.52 -0.24 11.63
C LEU A 10 -0.95 0.07 13.06
N SER A 11 -2.15 0.62 13.22
CA SER A 11 -2.86 0.72 14.50
C SER A 11 -3.77 -0.48 14.78
N VAL A 12 -3.94 -1.37 13.80
CA VAL A 12 -4.75 -2.61 13.87
C VAL A 12 -3.87 -3.83 13.55
N PRO A 13 -4.30 -5.07 13.90
CA PRO A 13 -3.59 -6.27 13.50
C PRO A 13 -3.44 -6.38 11.98
N PHE A 14 -2.31 -6.93 11.51
CA PHE A 14 -2.06 -7.12 10.08
C PHE A 14 -3.20 -7.86 9.37
N ALA A 15 -3.79 -8.88 10.00
CA ALA A 15 -4.88 -9.66 9.40
C ALA A 15 -6.15 -8.84 9.12
N GLU A 16 -6.42 -7.80 9.93
CA GLU A 16 -7.55 -6.91 9.74
C GLU A 16 -7.30 -5.95 8.58
N TRP A 17 -6.15 -5.27 8.59
CA TRP A 17 -5.73 -4.41 7.47
C TRP A 17 -5.65 -5.19 6.15
N ALA A 18 -5.11 -6.41 6.21
CA ALA A 18 -5.00 -7.35 5.11
C ALA A 18 -6.35 -7.63 4.43
N ALA A 19 -7.39 -7.85 5.22
CA ALA A 19 -8.72 -8.16 4.70
C ALA A 19 -9.31 -6.98 3.92
N ILE A 20 -9.02 -5.75 4.34
CA ILE A 20 -9.43 -4.53 3.63
C ILE A 20 -8.58 -4.35 2.37
N TYR A 21 -7.25 -4.44 2.48
CA TYR A 21 -6.32 -4.25 1.36
C TYR A 21 -6.54 -5.27 0.23
N ASP A 22 -6.86 -6.53 0.57
CA ASP A 22 -7.17 -7.59 -0.40
C ASP A 22 -8.64 -7.67 -0.80
N SER A 23 -9.48 -6.76 -0.32
CA SER A 23 -10.89 -6.75 -0.67
C SER A 23 -11.10 -6.57 -2.17
N GLU A 24 -12.21 -7.09 -2.69
CA GLU A 24 -12.55 -6.93 -4.10
C GLU A 24 -12.65 -5.45 -4.51
N ASP A 25 -13.11 -4.58 -3.61
CA ASP A 25 -13.31 -3.16 -3.91
C ASP A 25 -11.96 -2.45 -4.10
N VAL A 26 -10.99 -2.70 -3.21
CA VAL A 26 -9.61 -2.18 -3.36
C VAL A 26 -8.95 -2.78 -4.60
N SER A 27 -9.14 -4.08 -4.85
CA SER A 27 -8.63 -4.74 -6.06
C SER A 27 -9.18 -4.13 -7.35
N LYS A 28 -10.50 -3.86 -7.41
CA LYS A 28 -11.14 -3.19 -8.54
C LYS A 28 -10.64 -1.75 -8.72
N MET A 29 -10.47 -1.01 -7.63
CA MET A 29 -9.91 0.35 -7.64
C MET A 29 -8.48 0.36 -8.23
N HIS A 30 -7.60 -0.50 -7.73
CA HIS A 30 -6.23 -0.62 -8.23
C HIS A 30 -6.20 -1.01 -9.71
N LYS A 31 -6.99 -2.00 -10.11
CA LYS A 31 -7.07 -2.46 -11.50
C LYS A 31 -7.57 -1.37 -12.45
N ALA A 32 -8.52 -0.54 -12.03
CA ALA A 32 -9.06 0.56 -12.84
C ALA A 32 -8.01 1.60 -13.23
N VAL A 33 -6.92 1.71 -12.46
CA VAL A 33 -5.81 2.63 -12.73
C VAL A 33 -4.52 1.94 -13.15
N GLY A 34 -4.58 0.63 -13.43
CA GLY A 34 -3.42 -0.17 -13.85
C GLY A 34 -2.41 -0.46 -12.74
N LEU A 35 -2.80 -0.33 -11.47
CA LEU A 35 -1.98 -0.68 -10.32
C LEU A 35 -2.17 -2.16 -9.96
N THR A 36 -1.09 -2.87 -9.69
CA THR A 36 -1.08 -4.26 -9.24
C THR A 36 -0.29 -4.38 -7.95
N SER A 37 -0.88 -5.03 -6.94
CA SER A 37 -0.14 -5.40 -5.73
C SER A 37 0.68 -6.66 -5.99
N LEU A 38 1.98 -6.60 -5.75
CA LEU A 38 2.92 -7.72 -5.95
C LEU A 38 3.21 -8.47 -4.64
N PHE A 39 3.23 -7.75 -3.52
CA PHE A 39 3.53 -8.32 -2.21
C PHE A 39 2.93 -7.46 -1.10
N ARG A 40 2.58 -8.10 0.01
CA ARG A 40 2.39 -7.43 1.30
C ARG A 40 2.77 -8.37 2.44
N GLY A 41 3.35 -7.85 3.51
CA GLY A 41 3.77 -8.68 4.63
C GLY A 41 4.25 -7.87 5.84
N VAL A 42 4.41 -8.58 6.95
CA VAL A 42 4.87 -8.02 8.22
C VAL A 42 6.39 -8.13 8.32
N SER A 43 7.05 -7.11 8.86
CA SER A 43 8.48 -7.17 9.17
C SER A 43 8.75 -8.26 10.21
N LYS A 44 9.80 -9.06 9.97
CA LYS A 44 10.25 -10.09 10.92
C LYS A 44 10.89 -9.50 12.18
N SER A 45 11.42 -8.28 12.11
CA SER A 45 12.07 -7.61 13.24
C SER A 45 11.14 -6.69 14.02
N ASP A 46 10.02 -6.28 13.42
CA ASP A 46 9.05 -5.38 14.03
C ASP A 46 7.63 -5.71 13.52
N PRO A 47 6.83 -6.48 14.29
CA PRO A 47 5.50 -6.89 13.87
C PRO A 47 4.50 -5.74 13.64
N SER A 48 4.82 -4.52 14.08
CA SER A 48 4.01 -3.33 13.81
C SER A 48 4.24 -2.74 12.42
N LYS A 49 5.35 -3.10 11.75
CA LYS A 49 5.75 -2.59 10.44
C LYS A 49 5.36 -3.51 9.31
N ILE A 50 4.77 -2.92 8.28
CA ILE A 50 4.30 -3.58 7.07
C ILE A 50 5.19 -3.17 5.90
N CYS A 51 5.39 -4.08 4.96
CA CYS A 51 5.92 -3.81 3.63
C CYS A 51 4.82 -4.15 2.62
N ALA A 52 4.51 -3.22 1.71
CA ALA A 52 3.66 -3.47 0.53
C ALA A 52 4.44 -3.08 -0.73
N ILE A 53 4.40 -3.94 -1.75
CA ILE A 53 5.06 -3.70 -3.04
C ILE A 53 3.98 -3.66 -4.11
N GLN A 54 3.97 -2.59 -4.88
CA GLN A 54 3.00 -2.36 -5.94
C GLN A 54 3.71 -1.98 -7.23
N GLN A 55 3.10 -2.30 -8.37
CA GLN A 55 3.62 -1.94 -9.68
C GLN A 55 2.51 -1.33 -10.53
N GLY A 56 2.82 -0.26 -11.27
CA GLY A 56 1.84 0.43 -12.11
C GLY A 56 2.44 1.52 -12.99
N PRO A 57 1.61 2.36 -13.63
CA PRO A 57 2.09 3.55 -14.32
C PRO A 57 2.73 4.55 -13.35
N VAL A 58 3.66 5.35 -13.85
CA VAL A 58 4.43 6.32 -13.06
C VAL A 58 3.51 7.28 -12.30
N GLY A 59 3.71 7.42 -11.00
CA GLY A 59 2.97 8.33 -10.13
C GLY A 59 1.56 7.89 -9.74
N VAL A 60 1.03 6.81 -10.31
CA VAL A 60 -0.36 6.38 -10.04
C VAL A 60 -0.53 5.89 -8.61
N ALA A 61 0.41 5.10 -8.08
CA ALA A 61 0.34 4.60 -6.71
C ALA A 61 0.29 5.74 -5.69
N GLN A 62 1.17 6.74 -5.86
CA GLN A 62 1.20 7.94 -5.03
C GLN A 62 -0.10 8.75 -5.13
N LYS A 63 -0.61 8.95 -6.35
CA LYS A 63 -1.87 9.67 -6.55
C LYS A 63 -3.04 9.00 -5.84
N ILE A 64 -3.16 7.67 -5.95
CA ILE A 64 -4.21 6.91 -5.25
C ILE A 64 -4.06 7.03 -3.75
N PHE A 65 -2.84 6.94 -3.22
CA PHE A 65 -2.59 7.14 -1.80
C PHE A 65 -3.03 8.54 -1.33
N ASP A 66 -2.67 9.59 -2.08
CA ASP A 66 -3.01 10.97 -1.73
C ASP A 66 -4.50 11.28 -1.82
N ASP A 67 -5.19 10.76 -2.84
CA ASP A 67 -6.63 10.96 -3.04
C ASP A 67 -7.49 10.22 -1.99
N ASN A 68 -6.93 9.20 -1.33
CA ASN A 68 -7.68 8.27 -0.47
C ASN A 68 -7.19 8.22 0.98
N LYS A 69 -6.46 9.22 1.46
CA LYS A 69 -5.82 9.24 2.79
C LYS A 69 -6.75 8.90 3.95
N GLU A 70 -7.99 9.41 3.95
CA GLU A 70 -8.95 9.17 5.04
C GLU A 70 -9.42 7.71 5.07
N MET A 71 -9.71 7.13 3.90
CA MET A 71 -10.06 5.70 3.80
C MET A 71 -8.88 4.81 4.22
N ILE A 72 -7.67 5.16 3.78
CA ILE A 72 -6.44 4.42 4.12
C ILE A 72 -6.18 4.50 5.63
N ARG A 73 -6.30 5.68 6.24
CA ARG A 73 -6.22 5.85 7.70
C ARG A 73 -7.28 5.01 8.42
N GLY A 74 -8.51 5.00 7.91
CA GLY A 74 -9.62 4.20 8.44
C GLY A 74 -9.37 2.69 8.42
N SER A 75 -8.52 2.18 7.51
CA SER A 75 -8.10 0.78 7.49
C SER A 75 -7.08 0.41 8.58
N GLY A 76 -6.63 1.39 9.37
CA GLY A 76 -5.61 1.23 10.40
C GLY A 76 -4.18 1.53 9.93
N HIS A 77 -3.99 2.07 8.73
CA HIS A 77 -2.69 2.55 8.24
C HIS A 77 -2.32 3.87 8.94
N ILE A 78 -1.14 3.95 9.57
CA ILE A 78 -0.61 5.19 10.15
C ILE A 78 0.11 5.99 9.04
N ILE A 79 -0.61 6.90 8.40
CA ILE A 79 -0.16 7.68 7.23
C ILE A 79 1.21 8.33 7.47
N GLU A 80 1.41 8.92 8.64
CA GLU A 80 2.62 9.66 9.03
C GLU A 80 3.87 8.78 9.12
N SER A 81 3.71 7.46 9.24
CA SER A 81 4.80 6.49 9.30
C SER A 81 5.24 5.98 7.93
N THR A 82 4.57 6.43 6.86
CA THR A 82 4.78 5.91 5.50
C THR A 82 6.10 6.39 4.92
N VAL A 83 6.93 5.44 4.49
CA VAL A 83 8.15 5.66 3.72
C VAL A 83 8.01 4.93 2.39
N ILE A 84 8.34 5.63 1.30
CA ILE A 84 8.13 5.16 -0.06
C ILE A 84 9.47 5.14 -0.78
N SER A 85 9.79 4.03 -1.44
CA SER A 85 10.90 3.91 -2.37
C SER A 85 10.35 3.56 -3.75
N THR A 86 10.77 4.28 -4.78
CA THR A 86 10.28 4.13 -6.15
C THR A 86 11.41 3.70 -7.07
N TYR A 87 11.13 2.73 -7.94
CA TYR A 87 12.06 2.18 -8.91
C TYR A 87 11.40 2.14 -10.29
N ALA A 88 12.09 2.61 -11.33
CA ALA A 88 11.66 2.54 -12.71
C ALA A 88 12.86 2.16 -13.60
N GLU A 89 12.61 1.62 -14.78
CA GLU A 89 13.65 1.45 -15.80
C GLU A 89 14.13 2.83 -16.30
N GLU A 90 15.44 2.97 -16.54
CA GLU A 90 16.06 4.17 -17.12
C GLU A 90 15.90 4.25 -18.64
#